data_AF-A0A1F3WEK8-F1
#
_entry.id   AF-A0A1F3WEK8-F1
#
_cell.length_a   1.000
_cell.length_b   1.000
_cell.length_c   1.000
_cell.angle_alpha   90.00
_cell.angle_beta   90.00
_cell.angle_gamma   90.00
#
_symmetry.space_group_name_H-M   'P 1'
#
loop_
_entity.id
_entity.type
_entity.pdbx_description
1 polymer ?
#
loop_
_entity_poly.entity_id
_entity_poly.type
_entity_poly.pdbx_seq_one_letter_code
_entity_poly.pdbx_strand_id
1 'polypeptide(L)'
;MSKKLAKILQLDPVEIKAAKALRTKSIDDAMSLSGGSSRSQMNYHVLWSRHGYEVGVGKPGKETERKNPNIYDMWPFIRKDGVFDEKSASFGDIFHELEHMSNKSKYSLELLGCLLARSALMLDHKIEGDKVVYAPSEEILDEIKKDIHSMFNVPLEVFLQYLEMIALNEDVKYQKNLNTKGKAYGKSAGRPNNLLTCAHLIAVLLDKAGIVDFAYGFAQQRGVSAIKITQLPSCFPLLEVDKTEAKEISKEVM
;
A
#
# COMPACT_ATOMS: atom_id res chain seq x y z
N MET A 1 -20.92 -16.05 5.18
CA MET A 1 -20.04 -14.87 5.13
C MET A 1 -20.75 -13.74 5.87
N SER A 2 -20.11 -13.10 6.86
CA SER A 2 -20.80 -12.13 7.72
C SER A 2 -21.07 -10.83 6.97
N LYS A 3 -22.34 -10.46 6.78
CA LYS A 3 -22.75 -9.15 6.22
C LYS A 3 -22.08 -7.96 6.92
N LYS A 4 -21.64 -8.15 8.17
CA LYS A 4 -20.91 -7.16 8.95
C LYS A 4 -19.56 -6.81 8.33
N LEU A 5 -18.77 -7.81 7.91
CA LEU A 5 -17.42 -7.59 7.38
C LEU A 5 -17.46 -6.95 5.99
N ALA A 6 -18.41 -7.37 5.16
CA ALA A 6 -18.63 -6.79 3.83
C ALA A 6 -18.94 -5.28 3.93
N LYS A 7 -19.81 -4.90 4.87
CA LYS A 7 -20.12 -3.50 5.15
C LYS A 7 -18.90 -2.68 5.61
N ILE A 8 -17.97 -3.29 6.35
CA ILE A 8 -16.71 -2.63 6.76
C ILE A 8 -15.78 -2.43 5.55
N LEU A 9 -15.77 -3.39 4.63
CA LEU A 9 -14.88 -3.39 3.48
C LEU A 9 -15.41 -2.62 2.26
N GLN A 10 -16.67 -2.20 2.29
CA GLN A 10 -17.34 -1.53 1.19
C GLN A 10 -16.53 -0.36 0.59
N LEU A 11 -16.47 -0.26 -0.73
CA LEU A 11 -15.92 0.90 -1.43
C LEU A 11 -17.01 1.96 -1.67
N ASP A 12 -17.17 2.87 -0.72
CA ASP A 12 -18.09 4.01 -0.85
C ASP A 12 -17.46 5.15 -1.70
N PRO A 13 -18.03 5.52 -2.86
CA PRO A 13 -17.53 6.60 -3.71
C PRO A 13 -17.42 7.96 -3.00
N VAL A 14 -18.31 8.24 -2.04
CA VAL A 14 -18.31 9.49 -1.25
C VAL A 14 -17.10 9.52 -0.32
N GLU A 15 -16.83 8.42 0.38
CA GLU A 15 -15.65 8.30 1.25
C GLU A 15 -14.35 8.38 0.44
N ILE A 16 -14.29 7.71 -0.72
CA ILE A 16 -13.11 7.74 -1.61
C ILE A 16 -12.80 9.19 -2.04
N LYS A 17 -13.84 9.97 -2.36
CA LYS A 17 -13.66 11.38 -2.74
C LYS A 17 -13.06 12.19 -1.59
N ALA A 18 -13.51 11.96 -0.36
CA ALA A 18 -12.95 12.61 0.83
C ALA A 18 -11.51 12.16 1.11
N ALA A 19 -11.22 10.86 0.92
CA ALA A 19 -9.92 10.25 1.19
C ALA A 19 -8.78 10.80 0.30
N LYS A 20 -9.09 11.43 -0.83
CA LYS A 20 -8.10 12.15 -1.66
C LYS A 20 -7.34 13.24 -0.89
N ALA A 21 -8.03 13.97 -0.02
CA ALA A 21 -7.39 15.00 0.80
C ALA A 21 -6.37 14.39 1.78
N LEU A 22 -6.66 13.17 2.28
CA LEU A 22 -5.74 12.42 3.14
C LEU A 22 -4.47 12.04 2.38
N ARG A 23 -4.59 11.61 1.11
CA ARG A 23 -3.43 11.28 0.28
C ARG A 23 -2.52 12.49 0.12
N THR A 24 -3.06 13.63 -0.32
CA THR A 24 -2.28 14.86 -0.51
C THR A 24 -1.58 15.26 0.77
N LYS A 25 -2.33 15.29 1.89
CA LYS A 25 -1.75 15.61 3.19
C LYS A 25 -0.62 14.65 3.58
N SER A 26 -0.81 13.34 3.42
CA SER A 26 0.22 12.35 3.77
C SER A 26 1.52 12.53 2.96
N ILE A 27 1.39 12.93 1.68
CA ILE A 27 2.51 13.22 0.81
C ILE A 27 3.24 14.47 1.28
N ASP A 28 2.51 15.55 1.56
CA ASP A 28 3.06 16.82 2.02
C ASP A 28 3.80 16.64 3.35
N ASP A 29 3.19 15.92 4.30
CA ASP A 29 3.79 15.57 5.60
C ASP A 29 5.10 14.80 5.39
N ALA A 30 5.10 13.76 4.55
CA ALA A 30 6.30 12.95 4.27
C ALA A 30 7.41 13.75 3.55
N MET A 31 7.04 14.65 2.63
CA MET A 31 7.99 15.54 1.97
C MET A 31 8.65 16.52 2.95
N SER A 32 7.89 16.98 3.96
CA SER A 32 8.36 17.92 4.99
C SER A 32 9.33 17.31 6.00
N LEU A 33 9.40 15.98 6.09
CA LEU A 33 10.33 15.29 7.00
C LEU A 33 11.77 15.74 6.74
N SER A 34 12.51 16.00 7.82
CA SER A 34 13.92 16.37 7.73
C SER A 34 14.76 15.22 7.20
N GLY A 35 15.69 15.52 6.31
CA GLY A 35 16.68 14.56 5.82
C GLY A 35 18.01 14.72 6.55
N GLY A 36 18.73 13.61 6.70
CA GLY A 36 20.14 13.64 7.09
C GLY A 36 21.06 14.09 5.96
N SER A 37 22.36 14.17 6.24
CA SER A 37 23.37 14.65 5.27
C SER A 37 23.67 13.66 4.14
N SER A 38 23.46 12.36 4.39
CA SER A 38 23.76 11.25 3.47
C SER A 38 22.97 10.01 3.88
N ARG A 39 23.00 8.94 3.06
CA ARG A 39 22.35 7.67 3.44
C ARG A 39 22.96 6.98 4.65
N SER A 40 24.27 7.17 4.88
CA SER A 40 24.93 6.64 6.08
C SER A 40 24.54 7.40 7.36
N GLN A 41 23.95 8.59 7.20
CA GLN A 41 23.56 9.50 8.28
C GLN A 41 22.09 9.89 8.13
N MET A 42 21.21 8.92 7.85
CA MET A 42 19.77 9.16 7.71
C MET A 42 19.14 9.71 9.00
N ASN A 43 18.18 10.62 8.84
CA ASN A 43 17.21 10.90 9.89
C ASN A 43 16.08 9.87 9.80
N TYR A 44 15.82 9.16 10.89
CA TYR A 44 14.75 8.16 10.98
C TYR A 44 13.52 8.75 11.63
N HIS A 45 12.37 8.55 10.97
CA HIS A 45 11.07 9.04 11.41
C HIS A 45 10.15 7.85 11.65
N VAL A 46 9.78 7.62 12.91
CA VAL A 46 8.79 6.60 13.29
C VAL A 46 7.40 7.15 13.00
N LEU A 47 6.62 6.40 12.22
CA LEU A 47 5.27 6.78 11.80
C LEU A 47 4.21 5.86 12.41
N TRP A 48 4.61 4.68 12.88
CA TRP A 48 3.77 3.78 13.65
C TRP A 48 4.61 3.03 14.69
N SER A 49 4.04 2.77 15.88
CA SER A 49 4.71 1.97 16.91
C SER A 49 3.72 1.22 17.79
N ARG A 50 3.95 -0.08 18.02
CA ARG A 50 3.15 -0.90 18.96
C ARG A 50 3.92 -2.15 19.36
N HIS A 51 3.76 -2.60 20.61
CA HIS A 51 4.33 -3.86 21.11
C HIS A 51 5.84 -4.02 20.83
N GLY A 52 6.62 -2.95 20.99
CA GLY A 52 8.06 -2.91 20.73
C GLY A 52 8.46 -2.87 19.25
N TYR A 53 7.50 -2.92 18.32
CA TYR A 53 7.74 -2.67 16.91
C TYR A 53 7.58 -1.18 16.59
N GLU A 54 8.44 -0.68 15.72
CA GLU A 54 8.38 0.65 15.12
C GLU A 54 8.50 0.51 13.61
N VAL A 55 7.64 1.23 12.90
CA VAL A 55 7.60 1.25 11.44
C VAL A 55 7.65 2.70 10.98
N GLY A 56 8.46 2.97 9.96
CA GLY A 56 8.73 4.34 9.57
C GLY A 56 9.59 4.46 8.33
N VAL A 57 10.20 5.63 8.18
CA VAL A 57 11.02 5.97 7.02
C VAL A 57 12.33 6.67 7.43
N GLY A 58 13.43 6.30 6.76
CA GLY A 58 14.70 7.02 6.82
C GLY A 58 14.86 7.98 5.64
N LYS A 59 15.44 9.17 5.86
CA LYS A 59 15.71 10.15 4.80
C LYS A 59 17.14 10.69 4.92
N PRO A 60 17.93 10.77 3.84
CA PRO A 60 17.59 10.45 2.44
C PRO A 60 17.59 8.95 2.08
N GLY A 61 16.76 8.56 1.11
CA GLY A 61 16.72 7.20 0.56
C GLY A 61 17.82 6.88 -0.47
N LYS A 62 17.76 5.71 -1.14
CA LYS A 62 18.78 5.26 -2.10
C LYS A 62 18.84 6.06 -3.40
N GLU A 63 17.74 6.66 -3.83
CA GLU A 63 17.64 7.36 -5.10
C GLU A 63 18.19 8.78 -5.05
N THR A 64 18.50 9.32 -3.87
CA THR A 64 19.14 10.64 -3.70
C THR A 64 20.60 10.67 -4.13
N GLU A 65 21.26 9.52 -4.20
CA GLU A 65 22.67 9.39 -4.58
C GLU A 65 22.84 8.97 -6.06
N ARG A 66 21.75 8.85 -6.82
CA ARG A 66 21.79 8.53 -8.25
C ARG A 66 22.21 9.75 -9.07
N LYS A 67 22.73 9.53 -10.29
CA LYS A 67 23.07 10.59 -11.27
C LYS A 67 21.94 11.61 -11.49
N ASN A 68 20.70 11.15 -11.50
CA ASN A 68 19.50 12.00 -11.51
C ASN A 68 18.75 11.82 -10.19
N PRO A 69 19.15 12.53 -9.11
CA PRO A 69 18.74 12.20 -7.75
C PRO A 69 17.26 12.50 -7.49
N ASN A 70 16.58 11.64 -6.74
CA ASN A 70 15.22 11.91 -6.25
C ASN A 70 15.27 12.34 -4.79
N ILE A 71 15.22 13.66 -4.54
CA ILE A 71 15.38 14.24 -3.21
C ILE A 71 14.28 13.83 -2.21
N TYR A 72 13.16 13.32 -2.71
CA TYR A 72 12.04 12.88 -1.89
C TYR A 72 12.08 11.38 -1.59
N ASP A 73 13.01 10.63 -2.16
CA ASP A 73 13.13 9.20 -1.86
C ASP A 73 13.44 8.98 -0.37
N MET A 74 12.74 8.00 0.19
CA MET A 74 12.86 7.58 1.58
C MET A 74 13.17 6.08 1.64
N TRP A 75 13.59 5.62 2.82
CA TRP A 75 13.87 4.23 3.11
C TRP A 75 12.88 3.68 4.13
N PRO A 76 11.81 2.97 3.71
CA PRO A 76 10.90 2.28 4.62
C PRO A 76 11.64 1.27 5.50
N PHE A 77 11.33 1.24 6.80
CA PHE A 77 11.96 0.31 7.75
C PHE A 77 10.97 -0.30 8.74
N ILE A 78 11.38 -1.44 9.30
CA ILE A 78 10.84 -2.03 10.53
C ILE A 78 11.98 -2.07 11.55
N ARG A 79 11.66 -1.76 12.81
CA ARG A 79 12.57 -1.87 13.95
C ARG A 79 11.86 -2.60 15.09
N LYS A 80 12.55 -3.53 15.73
CA LYS A 80 12.05 -4.27 16.90
C LYS A 80 13.00 -4.03 18.06
N ASP A 81 12.48 -3.44 19.13
CA ASP A 81 13.22 -3.15 20.36
C ASP A 81 14.55 -2.42 20.10
N GLY A 82 14.53 -1.45 19.17
CA GLY A 82 15.68 -0.64 18.76
C GLY A 82 16.57 -1.25 17.68
N VAL A 83 16.35 -2.51 17.27
CA VAL A 83 17.13 -3.21 16.24
C VAL A 83 16.40 -3.18 14.90
N PHE A 84 17.05 -2.67 13.86
CA PHE A 84 16.49 -2.69 12.51
C PHE A 84 16.37 -4.12 12.01
N ASP A 85 15.29 -4.41 11.29
CA ASP A 85 15.23 -5.61 10.48
C ASP A 85 16.32 -5.55 9.40
N GLU A 86 17.02 -6.67 9.20
CA GLU A 86 18.19 -6.74 8.31
C GLU A 86 17.80 -6.59 6.84
N LYS A 87 16.53 -6.83 6.48
CA LYS A 87 16.06 -6.84 5.10
C LYS A 87 14.91 -5.87 4.85
N SER A 88 15.14 -4.90 3.96
CA SER A 88 14.04 -4.19 3.30
C SER A 88 13.42 -5.11 2.25
N ALA A 89 12.11 -5.34 2.33
CA ALA A 89 11.43 -6.21 1.38
C ALA A 89 11.46 -5.62 -0.04
N SER A 90 11.87 -6.43 -1.01
CA SER A 90 11.63 -6.15 -2.42
C SER A 90 10.20 -6.53 -2.82
N PHE A 91 9.74 -6.09 -3.99
CA PHE A 91 8.49 -6.58 -4.56
C PHE A 91 8.46 -8.11 -4.70
N GLY A 92 9.59 -8.72 -5.06
CA GLY A 92 9.69 -10.18 -5.15
C GLY A 92 9.48 -10.86 -3.78
N ASP A 93 10.06 -10.29 -2.72
CA ASP A 93 9.85 -10.79 -1.36
C ASP A 93 8.38 -10.71 -0.94
N ILE A 94 7.71 -9.57 -1.21
CA ILE A 94 6.29 -9.38 -0.94
C ILE A 94 5.44 -10.41 -1.72
N PHE A 95 5.80 -10.69 -2.97
CA PHE A 95 5.04 -11.63 -3.80
C PHE A 95 5.19 -13.07 -3.34
N HIS A 96 6.39 -13.49 -2.96
CA HIS A 96 6.60 -14.79 -2.34
C HIS A 96 5.84 -14.94 -1.03
N GLU A 97 5.76 -13.86 -0.23
CA GLU A 97 4.97 -13.87 0.98
C GLU A 97 3.47 -14.04 0.70
N LEU A 98 2.93 -13.31 -0.28
CA LEU A 98 1.53 -13.43 -0.72
C LEU A 98 1.20 -14.82 -1.27
N GLU A 99 2.11 -15.39 -2.08
CA GLU A 99 2.03 -16.75 -2.57
C GLU A 99 2.03 -17.76 -1.41
N HIS A 100 2.94 -17.59 -0.44
CA HIS A 100 2.99 -18.45 0.75
C HIS A 100 1.67 -18.40 1.53
N MET A 101 1.08 -17.21 1.70
CA MET A 101 -0.20 -17.01 2.39
C MET A 101 -1.39 -17.63 1.64
N SER A 102 -1.32 -17.73 0.31
CA SER A 102 -2.38 -18.39 -0.47
C SER A 102 -2.59 -19.87 -0.11
N ASN A 103 -1.54 -20.52 0.39
CA ASN A 103 -1.58 -21.89 0.87
C ASN A 103 -2.15 -22.02 2.31
N LYS A 104 -2.34 -20.91 3.02
CA LYS A 104 -2.88 -20.90 4.39
C LYS A 104 -4.40 -20.80 4.39
N SER A 105 -4.95 -19.80 3.70
CA SER A 105 -6.40 -19.58 3.62
C SER A 105 -6.77 -18.66 2.47
N LYS A 106 -7.55 -19.17 1.51
CA LYS A 106 -8.08 -18.34 0.41
C LYS A 106 -8.99 -17.22 0.93
N TYR A 107 -9.73 -17.46 2.02
CA TYR A 107 -10.62 -16.45 2.60
C TYR A 107 -9.85 -15.30 3.26
N SER A 108 -8.87 -15.61 4.11
CA SER A 108 -8.03 -14.59 4.74
C SER A 108 -7.18 -13.84 3.72
N LEU A 109 -6.75 -14.51 2.64
CA LEU A 109 -6.10 -13.85 1.51
C LEU A 109 -7.04 -12.90 0.75
N GLU A 110 -8.32 -13.26 0.57
CA GLU A 110 -9.32 -12.37 -0.04
C GLU A 110 -9.55 -11.10 0.80
N LEU A 111 -9.66 -11.24 2.12
CA LEU A 111 -9.77 -10.10 3.05
C LEU A 111 -8.54 -9.20 2.98
N LEU A 112 -7.33 -9.79 2.92
CA LEU A 112 -6.09 -9.05 2.71
C LEU A 112 -6.12 -8.28 1.38
N GLY A 113 -6.55 -8.91 0.29
CA GLY A 113 -6.72 -8.25 -1.01
C GLY A 113 -7.70 -7.07 -0.95
N CYS A 114 -8.79 -7.20 -0.18
CA CYS A 114 -9.72 -6.10 0.07
C CYS A 114 -9.05 -4.95 0.83
N LEU A 115 -8.29 -5.22 1.90
CA LEU A 115 -7.54 -4.19 2.64
C LEU A 115 -6.50 -3.47 1.76
N LEU A 116 -5.81 -4.18 0.88
CA LEU A 116 -4.85 -3.57 -0.04
C LEU A 116 -5.55 -2.67 -1.07
N ALA A 117 -6.70 -3.09 -1.60
CA ALA A 117 -7.51 -2.28 -2.50
C ALA A 117 -8.08 -1.02 -1.82
N ARG A 118 -8.53 -1.13 -0.57
CA ARG A 118 -9.00 0.01 0.24
C ARG A 118 -7.87 0.97 0.60
N SER A 119 -6.72 0.45 1.03
CA SER A 119 -5.52 1.24 1.33
C SER A 119 -4.98 1.96 0.10
N ALA A 120 -5.09 1.36 -1.08
CA ALA A 120 -4.77 2.03 -2.35
C ALA A 120 -5.61 3.30 -2.59
N LEU A 121 -6.81 3.35 -2.00
CA LEU A 121 -7.79 4.43 -2.11
C LEU A 121 -7.88 5.30 -0.85
N MET A 122 -6.96 5.09 0.11
CA MET A 122 -6.89 5.81 1.39
C MET A 122 -8.13 5.65 2.30
N LEU A 123 -8.95 4.62 2.09
CA LEU A 123 -10.21 4.42 2.84
C LEU A 123 -10.02 3.93 4.27
N ASP A 124 -8.87 3.35 4.56
CA ASP A 124 -8.51 2.86 5.89
C ASP A 124 -7.51 3.81 6.57
N HIS A 125 -7.52 5.09 6.16
CA HIS A 125 -6.68 6.13 6.73
C HIS A 125 -7.52 7.16 7.48
N LYS A 126 -6.96 7.70 8.55
CA LYS A 126 -7.60 8.73 9.36
C LYS A 126 -6.58 9.76 9.83
N ILE A 127 -7.09 10.89 10.31
CA ILE A 127 -6.25 11.91 10.96
C ILE A 127 -6.17 11.58 12.45
N GLU A 128 -4.95 11.41 12.96
CA GLU A 128 -4.66 11.36 14.39
C GLU A 128 -3.71 12.52 14.74
N GLY A 129 -4.21 13.47 15.52
CA GLY A 129 -3.51 14.73 15.76
C GLY A 129 -3.34 15.51 14.44
N ASP A 130 -2.09 15.73 14.04
CA ASP A 130 -1.70 16.41 12.81
C ASP A 130 -1.26 15.45 11.69
N LYS A 131 -1.31 14.14 11.89
CA LYS A 131 -0.79 13.13 10.95
C LYS A 131 -1.90 12.28 10.34
N VAL A 132 -1.68 11.86 9.10
CA VAL A 132 -2.49 10.80 8.46
C VAL A 132 -1.89 9.45 8.84
N VAL A 133 -2.70 8.58 9.43
CA VAL A 133 -2.30 7.24 9.86
C VAL A 133 -3.12 6.17 9.17
N TYR A 134 -2.49 5.06 8.80
CA TYR A 134 -3.17 3.86 8.32
C TYR A 134 -3.73 3.08 9.52
N ALA A 135 -5.03 2.87 9.53
CA ALA A 135 -5.80 2.29 10.63
C ALA A 135 -6.88 1.35 10.08
N PRO A 136 -6.51 0.19 9.52
CA PRO A 136 -7.48 -0.80 9.07
C PRO A 136 -8.31 -1.32 10.25
N SER A 137 -9.53 -1.78 9.95
CA SER A 137 -10.45 -2.30 10.96
C SER A 137 -9.86 -3.49 11.72
N GLU A 138 -9.78 -3.39 13.04
CA GLU A 138 -9.34 -4.49 13.93
C GLU A 138 -10.22 -5.74 13.74
N GLU A 139 -11.51 -5.60 13.43
CA GLU A 139 -12.37 -6.76 13.17
C GLU A 139 -11.95 -7.54 11.92
N ILE A 140 -11.46 -6.85 10.88
CA ILE A 140 -10.94 -7.49 9.68
C ILE A 140 -9.57 -8.10 9.95
N LEU A 141 -8.72 -7.39 10.69
CA LEU A 141 -7.41 -7.91 11.09
C LEU A 141 -7.56 -9.19 11.92
N ASP A 142 -8.44 -9.20 12.91
CA ASP A 142 -8.72 -10.36 13.76
C ASP A 142 -9.23 -11.54 12.94
N GLU A 143 -10.07 -11.29 11.92
CA GLU A 143 -10.54 -12.33 11.02
C GLU A 143 -9.39 -12.94 10.20
N ILE A 144 -8.52 -12.10 9.61
CA ILE A 144 -7.35 -12.57 8.85
C ILE A 144 -6.37 -13.33 9.76
N LYS A 145 -6.15 -12.85 10.98
CA LYS A 145 -5.21 -13.41 11.96
C LYS A 145 -5.56 -14.82 12.43
N LYS A 146 -6.80 -15.28 12.22
CA LYS A 146 -7.18 -16.68 12.47
C LYS A 146 -6.34 -17.66 11.66
N ASP A 147 -5.96 -17.27 10.43
CA ASP A 147 -5.17 -18.10 9.52
C ASP A 147 -3.77 -17.52 9.25
N ILE A 148 -3.65 -16.18 9.22
CA ILE A 148 -2.44 -15.44 8.84
C ILE A 148 -2.08 -14.47 9.98
N HIS A 149 -1.38 -14.98 10.99
CA HIS A 149 -0.97 -14.21 12.16
C HIS A 149 0.26 -13.32 11.90
N SER A 150 1.12 -13.73 10.98
CA SER A 150 2.37 -13.04 10.64
C SER A 150 2.65 -13.13 9.15
N MET A 151 3.34 -12.12 8.63
CA MET A 151 3.88 -12.08 7.28
C MET A 151 5.25 -11.46 7.32
N PHE A 152 6.18 -11.97 6.52
CA PHE A 152 7.56 -11.46 6.44
C PHE A 152 8.24 -11.47 7.81
N ASN A 153 8.03 -12.54 8.58
CA ASN A 153 8.55 -12.75 9.94
C ASN A 153 8.14 -11.69 11.00
N VAL A 154 7.12 -10.88 10.71
CA VAL A 154 6.56 -9.92 11.67
C VAL A 154 5.04 -10.12 11.82
N PRO A 155 4.41 -9.68 12.92
CA PRO A 155 2.96 -9.72 13.05
C PRO A 155 2.27 -9.04 11.85
N LEU A 156 1.11 -9.56 11.44
CA LEU A 156 0.39 -9.08 10.25
C LEU A 156 0.23 -7.56 10.24
N GLU A 157 -0.16 -6.95 11.36
CA GLU A 157 -0.34 -5.51 11.47
C GLU A 157 0.95 -4.74 11.22
N VAL A 158 2.11 -5.26 11.67
CA VAL A 158 3.41 -4.65 11.45
C VAL A 158 3.75 -4.69 9.97
N PHE A 159 3.51 -5.82 9.32
CA PHE A 159 3.71 -5.97 7.87
C PHE A 159 2.83 -5.01 7.06
N LEU A 160 1.56 -4.85 7.44
CA LEU A 160 0.66 -3.92 6.77
C LEU A 160 1.09 -2.46 6.92
N GLN A 161 1.55 -2.06 8.11
CA GLN A 161 2.13 -0.74 8.33
C GLN A 161 3.42 -0.56 7.52
N TYR A 162 4.20 -1.63 7.31
CA TYR A 162 5.38 -1.57 6.48
C TYR A 162 5.06 -1.40 4.99
N LEU A 163 4.05 -2.12 4.48
CA LEU A 163 3.52 -1.92 3.13
C LEU A 163 3.00 -0.49 2.93
N GLU A 164 2.36 0.08 3.95
CA GLU A 164 1.93 1.48 3.95
C GLU A 164 3.12 2.43 3.75
N MET A 165 4.25 2.23 4.46
CA MET A 165 5.46 3.04 4.29
C MET A 165 6.07 2.88 2.89
N ILE A 166 6.04 1.69 2.31
CA ILE A 166 6.47 1.45 0.94
C ILE A 166 5.57 2.22 -0.05
N ALA A 167 4.26 2.15 0.13
CA ALA A 167 3.30 2.85 -0.71
C ALA A 167 3.45 4.38 -0.62
N LEU A 168 3.65 4.92 0.59
CA LEU A 168 3.93 6.32 0.82
C LEU A 168 5.25 6.77 0.19
N ASN A 169 6.30 5.94 0.26
CA ASN A 169 7.56 6.23 -0.42
C ASN A 169 7.39 6.31 -1.94
N GLU A 170 6.61 5.41 -2.53
CA GLU A 170 6.28 5.51 -3.95
C GLU A 170 5.52 6.80 -4.26
N ASP A 171 4.51 7.17 -3.46
CA ASP A 171 3.78 8.43 -3.62
C ASP A 171 4.69 9.67 -3.66
N VAL A 172 5.63 9.81 -2.72
CA VAL A 172 6.52 10.98 -2.67
C VAL A 172 7.54 10.99 -3.81
N LYS A 173 8.00 9.82 -4.28
CA LYS A 173 8.95 9.75 -5.40
C LYS A 173 8.39 10.38 -6.67
N TYR A 174 7.08 10.26 -6.90
CA TYR A 174 6.44 10.82 -8.09
C TYR A 174 6.36 12.36 -8.05
N GLN A 175 6.43 12.98 -6.87
CA GLN A 175 6.44 14.43 -6.71
C GLN A 175 7.67 15.10 -7.36
N LYS A 176 8.79 14.38 -7.50
CA LYS A 176 9.95 14.87 -8.24
C LYS A 176 9.59 15.29 -9.67
N ASN A 177 8.76 14.51 -10.37
CA ASN A 177 8.46 14.76 -11.78
C ASN A 177 7.49 15.93 -11.99
N LEU A 178 6.56 16.12 -11.06
CA LEU A 178 5.74 17.33 -10.96
C LEU A 178 6.64 18.56 -10.87
N ASN A 179 7.58 18.53 -9.92
CA ASN A 179 8.47 19.65 -9.62
C ASN A 179 9.57 19.90 -10.67
N THR A 180 10.01 18.87 -11.41
CA THR A 180 11.12 19.00 -12.37
C THR A 180 10.70 19.08 -13.83
N LYS A 181 9.54 18.55 -14.21
CA LYS A 181 9.08 18.48 -15.62
C LYS A 181 7.76 19.20 -15.85
N GLY A 182 7.16 19.79 -14.81
CA GLY A 182 5.86 20.47 -14.89
C GLY A 182 4.71 19.55 -15.32
N LYS A 183 4.91 18.22 -15.22
CA LYS A 183 3.92 17.21 -15.60
C LYS A 183 3.46 16.47 -14.36
N ALA A 184 2.17 16.56 -14.08
CA ALA A 184 1.53 15.62 -13.18
C ALA A 184 1.76 14.20 -13.68
N TYR A 185 2.22 13.32 -12.80
CA TYR A 185 2.17 11.90 -13.10
C TYR A 185 0.71 11.45 -13.21
N GLY A 186 0.45 10.40 -13.99
CA GLY A 186 -0.91 9.86 -14.12
C GLY A 186 -1.51 9.58 -12.75
N LYS A 187 -2.80 9.87 -12.55
CA LYS A 187 -3.44 9.85 -11.22
C LYS A 187 -3.39 8.47 -10.52
N SER A 188 -3.12 7.40 -11.27
CA SER A 188 -2.89 6.03 -10.77
C SER A 188 -1.46 5.74 -10.26
N ALA A 189 -0.50 6.64 -10.44
CA ALA A 189 0.89 6.41 -10.03
C ALA A 189 1.08 6.45 -8.51
N GLY A 190 2.15 5.85 -8.01
CA GLY A 190 2.45 5.77 -6.58
C GLY A 190 1.78 4.57 -5.92
N ARG A 191 1.20 4.84 -4.75
CA ARG A 191 0.45 3.90 -3.93
C ARG A 191 -0.60 3.08 -4.69
N PRO A 192 -1.48 3.66 -5.54
CA PRO A 192 -2.48 2.86 -6.23
C PRO A 192 -1.83 1.78 -7.10
N ASN A 193 -0.86 2.14 -7.94
CA ASN A 193 -0.14 1.15 -8.75
C ASN A 193 0.57 0.09 -7.90
N ASN A 194 1.17 0.47 -6.77
CA ASN A 194 1.88 -0.46 -5.89
C ASN A 194 0.91 -1.46 -5.23
N LEU A 195 -0.05 -0.96 -4.45
CA LEU A 195 -0.95 -1.79 -3.66
C LEU A 195 -1.96 -2.56 -4.53
N LEU A 196 -2.44 -1.98 -5.63
CA LEU A 196 -3.31 -2.69 -6.58
C LEU A 196 -2.54 -3.73 -7.40
N THR A 197 -1.21 -3.65 -7.50
CA THR A 197 -0.42 -4.75 -8.08
C THR A 197 -0.41 -5.94 -7.12
N CYS A 198 -0.23 -5.71 -5.82
CA CYS A 198 -0.34 -6.75 -4.81
C CYS A 198 -1.76 -7.35 -4.78
N ALA A 199 -2.80 -6.53 -4.86
CA ALA A 199 -4.18 -7.00 -4.98
C ALA A 199 -4.42 -7.80 -6.27
N HIS A 200 -3.79 -7.42 -7.39
CA HIS A 200 -3.88 -8.20 -8.64
C HIS A 200 -3.26 -9.58 -8.48
N LEU A 201 -2.09 -9.68 -7.85
CA LEU A 201 -1.47 -10.97 -7.57
C LEU A 201 -2.37 -11.84 -6.68
N ILE A 202 -2.96 -11.27 -5.63
CA ILE A 202 -3.93 -11.98 -4.80
C ILE A 202 -5.11 -12.48 -5.64
N ALA A 203 -5.67 -11.64 -6.53
CA ALA A 203 -6.76 -12.06 -7.41
C ALA A 203 -6.36 -13.23 -8.33
N VAL A 204 -5.11 -13.25 -8.81
CA VAL A 204 -4.56 -14.39 -9.58
C VAL A 204 -4.45 -15.65 -8.71
N LEU A 205 -3.89 -15.53 -7.50
CA LEU A 205 -3.73 -16.66 -6.56
C LEU A 205 -5.09 -17.23 -6.09
N LEU A 206 -6.16 -16.43 -6.15
CA LEU A 206 -7.53 -16.83 -5.86
C LEU A 206 -8.28 -17.37 -7.08
N ASP A 207 -7.63 -17.49 -8.24
CA ASP A 207 -8.23 -17.90 -9.52
C ASP A 207 -9.34 -16.94 -10.01
N LYS A 208 -9.29 -15.67 -9.62
CA LYS A 208 -10.27 -14.62 -9.98
C LYS A 208 -9.76 -13.64 -11.03
N ALA A 209 -8.47 -13.67 -11.35
CA ALA A 209 -7.85 -12.91 -12.43
C ALA A 209 -6.85 -13.80 -13.20
N GLY A 210 -6.60 -13.47 -14.48
CA GLY A 210 -5.70 -14.25 -15.33
C GLY A 210 -4.23 -13.95 -15.06
N ILE A 211 -3.41 -14.99 -14.82
CA ILE A 211 -1.96 -14.84 -14.69
C ILE A 211 -1.31 -14.22 -15.94
N VAL A 212 -1.86 -14.49 -17.13
CA VAL A 212 -1.40 -13.91 -18.39
C VAL A 212 -1.57 -12.40 -18.40
N ASP A 213 -2.71 -11.89 -17.93
CA ASP A 213 -2.97 -10.44 -17.85
C ASP A 213 -2.03 -9.78 -16.83
N PHE A 214 -1.82 -10.42 -15.68
CA PHE A 214 -0.87 -9.97 -14.67
C PHE A 214 0.56 -9.88 -15.23
N ALA A 215 1.06 -10.95 -15.85
CA ALA A 215 2.40 -11.02 -16.44
C ALA A 215 2.57 -10.03 -17.60
N TYR A 216 1.57 -9.91 -18.47
CA TYR A 216 1.59 -8.95 -19.58
C TYR A 216 1.64 -7.51 -19.06
N GLY A 217 0.87 -7.17 -18.03
CA GLY A 217 0.93 -5.85 -17.40
C GLY A 217 2.33 -5.53 -16.88
N PHE A 218 2.98 -6.48 -16.20
CA PHE A 218 4.36 -6.34 -15.72
C PHE A 218 5.36 -6.06 -16.83
N ALA A 219 5.26 -6.83 -17.93
CA ALA A 219 6.13 -6.68 -19.10
C ALA A 219 5.96 -5.30 -19.77
N GLN A 220 4.74 -4.76 -19.79
CA GLN A 220 4.44 -3.48 -20.41
C GLN A 220 4.73 -2.26 -19.51
N GLN A 221 4.56 -2.37 -18.20
CA GLN A 221 4.45 -1.21 -17.30
C GLN A 221 5.65 -0.96 -16.36
N ARG A 222 6.89 -1.24 -16.78
CA ARG A 222 8.10 -0.97 -15.96
C ARG A 222 8.03 -1.56 -14.54
N GLY A 223 7.49 -2.78 -14.40
CA GLY A 223 7.55 -3.51 -13.14
C GLY A 223 6.37 -3.31 -12.18
N VAL A 224 5.19 -2.93 -12.69
CA VAL A 224 3.92 -2.97 -11.95
C VAL A 224 2.82 -3.58 -12.82
N SER A 225 1.76 -4.12 -12.21
CA SER A 225 0.61 -4.66 -12.91
C SER A 225 -0.64 -4.51 -12.04
N ALA A 226 -1.08 -3.27 -11.88
CA ALA A 226 -2.22 -2.94 -11.04
C ALA A 226 -3.53 -3.54 -11.59
N ILE A 227 -4.32 -4.17 -10.71
CA ILE A 227 -5.69 -4.55 -11.06
C ILE A 227 -6.51 -3.28 -11.32
N LYS A 228 -7.34 -3.27 -12.36
CA LYS A 228 -8.20 -2.12 -12.63
C LYS A 228 -9.30 -2.06 -11.59
N ILE A 229 -9.66 -0.84 -11.17
CA ILE A 229 -10.76 -0.63 -10.21
C ILE A 229 -12.07 -1.26 -10.71
N THR A 230 -12.31 -1.21 -12.03
CA THR A 230 -13.48 -1.84 -12.67
C THR A 230 -13.51 -3.38 -12.60
N GLN A 231 -12.40 -4.03 -12.24
CA GLN A 231 -12.31 -5.48 -12.03
C GLN A 231 -12.47 -5.88 -10.56
N LEU A 232 -12.40 -4.92 -9.62
CA LEU A 232 -12.56 -5.18 -8.19
C LEU A 232 -13.90 -5.86 -7.84
N PRO A 233 -15.07 -5.47 -8.40
CA PRO A 233 -16.34 -6.15 -8.09
C PRO A 233 -16.32 -7.67 -8.32
N SER A 234 -15.65 -8.12 -9.40
CA SER A 234 -15.58 -9.54 -9.72
C SER A 234 -14.46 -10.28 -8.97
N CYS A 235 -13.38 -9.59 -8.63
CA CYS A 235 -12.23 -10.21 -7.97
C CYS A 235 -12.35 -10.21 -6.44
N PHE A 236 -13.05 -9.22 -5.88
CA PHE A 236 -13.19 -8.99 -4.45
C PHE A 236 -14.64 -8.58 -4.14
N PRO A 237 -15.60 -9.52 -4.23
CA PRO A 237 -17.02 -9.23 -3.99
C PRO A 237 -17.32 -8.68 -2.58
N LEU A 238 -16.44 -8.92 -1.60
CA LEU A 238 -16.53 -8.34 -0.25
C LEU A 238 -16.40 -6.82 -0.20
N LEU A 239 -15.94 -6.18 -1.28
CA LEU A 239 -15.87 -4.73 -1.41
C LEU A 239 -17.23 -4.06 -1.68
N GLU A 240 -18.32 -4.84 -1.82
CA GLU A 240 -19.71 -4.37 -1.99
C GLU A 240 -19.85 -3.14 -2.92
N VAL A 241 -19.19 -3.20 -4.07
CA VAL A 241 -19.22 -2.16 -5.10
C VAL A 241 -19.64 -2.76 -6.43
N ASP A 242 -20.53 -2.08 -7.15
CA ASP A 242 -20.97 -2.54 -8.45
C ASP A 242 -20.09 -2.03 -9.61
N LYS A 243 -20.35 -2.50 -10.83
CA LYS A 243 -19.55 -2.11 -12.01
C LYS A 243 -19.74 -0.64 -12.41
N THR A 244 -20.87 -0.02 -12.09
CA THR A 244 -21.16 1.38 -12.36
C THR A 244 -20.38 2.25 -11.39
N GLU A 245 -20.50 1.98 -10.09
CA GLU A 245 -19.75 2.65 -9.02
C GLU A 245 -18.24 2.51 -9.23
N ALA A 246 -17.76 1.30 -9.54
CA ALA A 246 -16.34 1.07 -9.83
C ALA A 246 -15.83 1.87 -11.05
N LYS A 247 -16.68 2.14 -12.05
CA LYS A 247 -16.32 3.03 -13.17
C LYS A 247 -16.24 4.50 -12.74
N GLU A 248 -17.11 4.93 -11.83
CA GLU A 248 -17.06 6.29 -11.28
C GLU A 248 -15.80 6.48 -10.43
N ILE A 249 -15.53 5.54 -9.52
CA ILE A 249 -14.30 5.52 -8.73
C ILE A 249 -13.07 5.52 -9.65
N SER A 250 -13.08 4.71 -10.72
CA SER A 250 -11.98 4.67 -11.68
C SER A 250 -11.70 6.03 -12.33
N LYS A 251 -12.73 6.84 -12.62
CA LYS A 251 -12.55 8.20 -13.18
C LYS A 251 -12.02 9.18 -12.15
N GLU A 252 -12.35 8.96 -10.89
CA GLU A 252 -11.87 9.79 -9.77
C GLU A 252 -10.40 9.51 -9.46
N VAL A 253 -9.95 8.26 -9.62
CA VAL A 253 -8.58 7.80 -9.31
C VAL A 253 -7.65 7.86 -10.53
N MET A 254 -8.16 7.85 -11.77
CA MET A 254 -7.40 7.94 -13.04
C MET A 254 -7.39 9.31 -13.69
#